data_AF-A0A381W5B7-F1
#
_entry.id   AF-A0A381W5B7-F1
#
_cell.length_a   1.000
_cell.length_b   1.000
_cell.length_c   1.000
_cell.angle_alpha   90.00
_cell.angle_beta   90.00
_cell.angle_gamma   90.00
#
_symmetry.space_group_name_H-M   'P 1'
#
loop_
_entity.id
_entity.type
_entity.pdbx_description
1 polymer ?
#
loop_
_entity_poly.entity_id
_entity_poly.type
_entity_poly.pdbx_seq_one_letter_code
_entity_poly.pdbx_strand_id
1 'polypeptide(L)'
;MKLSETEIVVDKEGINNSKLYEDPVNLYSIGHIIFWYGMSQFSKIETQHMLAISLGWELLELYLPYEFAKESYFNKVCDIFFNCLGFFIGKQQLK
;
A
#
# COMPACT_ATOMS: atom_id res chain seq x y z
N MET A 1 -53.03 4.35 -0.22
CA MET A 1 -51.91 3.48 -0.62
C MET A 1 -51.19 4.07 -1.82
N LYS A 2 -50.12 4.83 -1.55
CA LYS A 2 -48.88 4.98 -2.33
C LYS A 2 -47.99 5.85 -1.44
N LEU A 3 -47.15 5.19 -0.65
CA LEU A 3 -46.09 5.85 0.10
C LEU A 3 -44.94 6.05 -0.89
N SER A 4 -44.65 7.31 -1.24
CA SER A 4 -43.53 7.69 -2.07
C SER A 4 -42.27 7.71 -1.19
N GLU A 5 -41.49 6.64 -1.28
CA GLU A 5 -40.15 6.52 -0.73
C GLU A 5 -39.20 7.48 -1.47
N THR A 6 -39.01 8.69 -0.98
CA THR A 6 -37.83 9.50 -1.36
C THR A 6 -37.46 10.49 -0.26
N GLU A 7 -37.55 10.04 0.98
CA GLU A 7 -37.09 10.80 2.15
C GLU A 7 -36.36 9.87 3.12
N ILE A 8 -35.40 9.12 2.59
CA ILE A 8 -34.39 8.47 3.44
C ILE A 8 -33.26 9.48 3.64
N VAL A 9 -33.43 10.27 4.68
CA VAL A 9 -32.35 10.94 5.40
C VAL A 9 -31.39 9.85 5.91
N VAL A 10 -30.25 9.64 5.26
CA VAL A 10 -29.12 8.86 5.81
C VAL A 10 -27.85 9.71 5.76
N ASP A 11 -27.53 10.17 6.97
CA ASP A 11 -26.34 10.74 7.58
C ASP A 11 -25.49 11.85 6.93
N LYS A 12 -25.37 12.92 7.72
CA LYS A 12 -24.46 14.06 7.59
C LYS A 12 -23.00 13.76 7.98
N GLU A 13 -22.64 12.51 8.25
CA GLU A 13 -21.25 12.07 8.46
C GLU A 13 -21.00 10.71 7.82
N GLY A 14 -21.42 10.55 6.56
CA GLY A 14 -21.04 9.37 5.78
C GLY A 14 -19.52 9.38 5.59
N ILE A 15 -18.80 8.60 6.40
CA ILE A 15 -17.41 8.21 6.14
C ILE A 15 -17.36 7.87 4.67
N ASN A 16 -16.61 8.68 3.91
CA ASN A 16 -16.44 8.45 2.49
C ASN A 16 -15.58 7.19 2.33
N ASN A 17 -16.23 6.03 2.38
CA ASN A 17 -15.61 4.71 2.27
C ASN A 17 -14.89 4.51 0.94
N SER A 18 -15.05 5.42 -0.04
CA SER A 18 -14.28 5.37 -1.29
C SER A 18 -12.78 5.51 -1.08
N LYS A 19 -12.33 6.25 -0.05
CA LYS A 19 -10.90 6.30 0.32
C LYS A 19 -10.43 5.07 1.11
N LEU A 20 -11.35 4.31 1.69
CA LEU A 20 -11.05 3.07 2.40
C LEU A 20 -10.83 1.89 1.42
N TYR A 21 -11.33 2.03 0.19
CA TYR A 21 -11.34 1.04 -0.88
C TYR A 21 -10.59 1.53 -2.13
N GLU A 22 -9.47 2.24 -1.97
CA GLU A 22 -8.48 2.22 -3.05
C GLU A 22 -7.81 0.85 -3.00
N ASP A 23 -7.95 0.07 -4.08
CA ASP A 23 -7.55 -1.33 -4.11
C ASP A 23 -6.11 -1.51 -3.59
N PRO A 24 -5.91 -2.21 -2.45
CA PRO A 24 -4.61 -2.40 -1.81
C PRO A 24 -3.65 -3.23 -2.67
N VAL A 25 -4.17 -3.86 -3.71
CA VAL A 25 -3.43 -4.68 -4.66
C VAL A 25 -3.65 -4.09 -6.04
N ASN A 26 -2.71 -3.27 -6.48
CA ASN A 26 -2.76 -2.59 -7.75
C ASN A 26 -1.46 -2.88 -8.55
N LEU A 27 -1.29 -2.22 -9.70
CA LEU A 27 -0.08 -2.35 -10.50
C LEU A 27 1.18 -1.88 -9.74
N TYR A 28 1.04 -0.92 -8.81
CA TYR A 28 2.12 -0.49 -7.93
C TYR A 28 2.56 -1.61 -6.99
N SER A 29 1.63 -2.35 -6.37
CA SER A 29 1.96 -3.50 -5.50
C SER A 29 2.77 -4.57 -6.23
N ILE A 30 2.48 -4.82 -7.51
CA ILE A 30 3.29 -5.73 -8.35
C ILE A 30 4.68 -5.13 -8.59
N GLY A 31 4.75 -3.82 -8.84
CA GLY A 31 6.02 -3.07 -8.95
C GLY A 31 6.89 -3.20 -7.71
N HIS A 32 6.30 -3.09 -6.51
CA HIS A 32 6.97 -3.29 -5.22
C HIS A 32 7.63 -4.67 -5.12
N ILE A 33 6.90 -5.73 -5.48
CA ILE A 33 7.41 -7.10 -5.49
C ILE A 33 8.60 -7.23 -6.46
N ILE A 34 8.46 -6.77 -7.70
CA ILE A 34 9.50 -6.90 -8.73
C ILE A 34 10.75 -6.09 -8.36
N PHE A 35 10.56 -4.86 -7.88
CA PHE A 35 11.65 -3.98 -7.46
C PHE A 35 12.46 -4.62 -6.32
N TRP A 36 11.79 -5.07 -5.27
CA TRP A 36 12.47 -5.68 -4.13
C TRP A 36 13.03 -7.07 -4.41
N TYR A 37 12.39 -7.83 -5.30
CA TYR A 37 12.96 -9.06 -5.84
C TYR A 37 14.29 -8.78 -6.55
N GLY A 38 14.34 -7.78 -7.44
CA GLY A 38 15.59 -7.37 -8.11
C GLY A 38 16.64 -6.87 -7.12
N MET A 39 16.24 -6.01 -6.17
CA MET A 39 17.14 -5.47 -5.15
C MET A 39 17.71 -6.56 -4.23
N SER A 40 16.95 -7.62 -3.97
CA SER A 40 17.43 -8.75 -3.17
C SER A 40 18.57 -9.55 -3.81
N GLN A 41 18.71 -9.48 -5.14
CA GLN A 41 19.79 -10.15 -5.87
C GLN A 41 21.16 -9.54 -5.55
N PHE A 42 21.20 -8.32 -5.00
CA PHE A 42 22.43 -7.71 -4.54
C PHE A 42 22.80 -8.24 -3.15
N SER A 43 23.91 -8.98 -3.07
CA SER A 43 24.37 -9.66 -1.85
C SER A 43 24.61 -8.73 -0.65
N LYS A 44 24.88 -7.44 -0.89
CA LYS A 44 25.13 -6.43 0.13
C LYS A 44 23.86 -5.91 0.81
N ILE A 45 22.69 -6.14 0.22
CA ILE A 45 21.42 -5.67 0.77
C ILE A 45 20.89 -6.77 1.70
N GLU A 46 20.72 -6.38 2.96
CA GLU A 46 20.09 -7.21 3.99
C GLU A 46 18.67 -6.75 4.26
N THR A 47 17.86 -7.63 4.87
CA THR A 47 16.46 -7.36 5.19
C THR A 47 16.28 -6.08 6.01
N GLN A 48 17.22 -5.75 6.89
CA GLN A 48 17.19 -4.51 7.67
C GLN A 48 17.26 -3.25 6.80
N HIS A 49 18.07 -3.26 5.73
CA HIS A 49 18.18 -2.14 4.79
C HIS A 49 16.89 -2.00 3.99
N MET A 50 16.29 -3.13 3.60
CA MET A 50 15.01 -3.14 2.90
C MET A 50 13.88 -2.56 3.75
N LEU A 51 13.79 -2.97 5.01
CA LEU A 51 12.78 -2.47 5.94
C LEU A 51 12.97 -0.98 6.23
N ALA A 52 14.20 -0.52 6.42
CA ALA A 52 14.50 0.89 6.66
C ALA A 52 14.08 1.77 5.46
N ILE A 53 14.35 1.33 4.23
CA ILE A 53 13.95 2.04 3.01
C ILE A 53 12.44 2.00 2.83
N SER A 54 11.80 0.85 3.02
CA SER A 54 10.34 0.71 2.92
C SER A 54 9.61 1.61 3.92
N LEU A 55 10.00 1.58 5.19
CA LEU A 55 9.43 2.45 6.23
C LEU A 55 9.73 3.93 5.96
N GLY A 56 10.95 4.24 5.51
CA GLY A 56 11.32 5.61 5.15
C GLY A 56 10.48 6.17 4.01
N TRP A 57 10.14 5.34 3.01
CA TRP A 57 9.29 5.71 1.90
C TRP A 57 7.86 6.00 2.35
N GLU A 58 7.24 5.09 3.12
CA GLU A 58 5.90 5.30 3.67
C GLU A 58 5.82 6.56 4.55
N LEU A 59 6.85 6.81 5.37
CA LEU A 59 6.93 8.02 6.19
C LEU A 59 7.09 9.28 5.34
N LEU A 60 7.84 9.23 4.24
CA LEU A 60 8.02 10.36 3.33
C LEU A 60 6.69 10.71 2.64
N GLU A 61 5.91 9.71 2.27
CA GLU A 61 4.60 9.90 1.66
C GLU A 61 3.61 10.64 2.55
N LEU A 62 3.71 10.50 3.88
CA LEU A 62 2.88 11.29 4.81
C LEU A 62 3.10 12.81 4.68
N TYR A 63 4.26 13.24 4.17
CA TYR A 63 4.59 14.66 3.97
C TYR A 63 4.41 15.12 2.52
N LEU A 64 4.16 14.20 1.58
CA LEU A 64 4.08 14.51 0.16
C LEU A 64 2.65 14.92 -0.21
N PRO A 65 2.43 16.12 -0.79
CA PRO A 65 1.10 16.58 -1.17
C PRO A 65 0.64 16.02 -2.53
N TYR A 66 1.05 14.81 -2.89
CA TYR A 66 0.70 14.16 -4.15
C TYR A 66 -0.49 13.21 -3.98
N GLU A 67 -1.34 13.08 -5.00
CA GLU A 67 -2.55 12.22 -4.91
C GLU A 67 -2.21 10.75 -4.65
N PHE A 68 -1.09 10.23 -5.19
CA PHE A 68 -0.64 8.86 -4.93
C PHE A 68 -0.25 8.63 -3.46
N ALA A 69 0.18 9.68 -2.75
CA ALA A 69 0.60 9.59 -1.35
C ALA A 69 -0.59 9.69 -0.38
N LYS A 70 -1.78 10.07 -0.87
CA LYS A 70 -3.03 10.24 -0.09
C LYS A 70 -3.86 8.96 -0.01
N GLU A 71 -3.21 7.80 -0.07
CA GLU A 71 -3.85 6.50 0.06
C GLU A 71 -4.17 6.13 1.52
N SER A 72 -4.90 5.03 1.70
CA SER A 72 -5.25 4.49 3.01
C SER A 72 -4.00 3.99 3.76
N TYR A 73 -3.96 4.19 5.09
CA TYR A 73 -2.93 3.58 5.95
C TYR A 73 -2.85 2.05 5.80
N PHE A 74 -3.93 1.39 5.39
CA PHE A 74 -3.93 -0.04 5.11
C PHE A 74 -3.10 -0.38 3.85
N ASN A 75 -3.18 0.44 2.80
CA ASN A 75 -2.38 0.26 1.58
C ASN A 75 -0.89 0.38 1.89
N LYS A 76 -0.51 1.38 2.69
CA LYS A 76 0.87 1.56 3.18
C LYS A 76 1.43 0.33 3.89
N VAL A 77 0.61 -0.32 4.72
CA VAL A 77 0.99 -1.57 5.40
C VAL A 77 1.10 -2.72 4.40
N CYS A 78 0.19 -2.80 3.43
CA CYS A 78 0.26 -3.78 2.34
C CYS A 78 1.52 -3.59 1.49
N ASP A 79 1.94 -2.36 1.19
CA ASP A 79 3.14 -2.10 0.40
C ASP A 79 4.41 -2.53 1.12
N ILE A 80 4.53 -2.28 2.42
CA ILE A 80 5.61 -2.85 3.23
C ILE A 80 5.59 -4.39 3.19
N PHE A 81 4.40 -5.00 3.27
CA PHE A 81 4.26 -6.46 3.18
C PHE A 81 4.72 -7.00 1.81
N PHE A 82 4.33 -6.35 0.72
CA PHE A 82 4.75 -6.73 -0.64
C PHE A 82 6.25 -6.52 -0.87
N ASN A 83 6.82 -5.45 -0.33
CA ASN A 83 8.27 -5.21 -0.31
C ASN A 83 9.00 -6.36 0.39
N CYS A 84 8.51 -6.77 1.57
CA CYS A 84 9.06 -7.90 2.31
C CYS A 84 8.96 -9.21 1.52
N LEU A 85 7.82 -9.47 0.91
CA LEU A 85 7.57 -10.68 0.13
C LEU A 85 8.52 -10.78 -1.07
N GLY A 86 8.63 -9.72 -1.88
CA GLY A 86 9.52 -9.66 -3.03
C GLY A 86 10.99 -9.86 -2.64
N PHE A 87 11.42 -9.18 -1.58
CA PHE A 87 12.79 -9.30 -1.08
C PHE A 87 13.11 -10.70 -0.55
N PHE A 88 12.19 -11.30 0.23
CA PHE A 88 12.37 -12.61 0.82
C PHE A 88 12.41 -13.72 -0.23
N ILE A 89 11.53 -13.65 -1.24
CA ILE A 89 11.53 -14.59 -2.37
C ILE A 89 12.87 -14.52 -3.11
N GLY A 90 13.35 -13.32 -3.45
CA GLY A 90 14.58 -13.19 -4.21
C GLY A 90 15.84 -13.53 -3.39
N LYS A 91 15.89 -13.27 -2.08
CA LYS A 91 17.00 -13.75 -1.22
C LYS A 91 17.06 -15.27 -1.12
N GLN A 92 15.92 -15.98 -1.14
CA GLN A 92 15.91 -17.44 -1.12
C GLN A 92 16.55 -18.05 -2.37
N GLN A 93 16.48 -17.38 -3.52
CA GLN A 93 17.09 -17.84 -4.77
C GLN A 93 18.63 -17.67 -4.79
N LEU A 94 19.21 -16.91 -3.86
CA LEU A 94 20.65 -16.71 -3.72
C LEU A 94 21.34 -17.68 -2.74
N LYS A 95 20.56 -18.52 -2.04
CA LYS A 95 21.09 -19.60 -1.18
C LYS A 95 21.47 -20.81 -2.02
#